data_AF-A0A0D9ZPR1-F1
#
_entry.id   AF-A0A0D9ZPR1-F1
#
_cell.length_a   1.000
_cell.length_b   1.000
_cell.length_c   1.000
_cell.angle_alpha   90.00
_cell.angle_beta   90.00
_cell.angle_gamma   90.00
#
_symmetry.space_group_name_H-M   'P 1'
#
loop_
_entity.id
_entity.type
_entity.pdbx_description
1 polymer ?
#
loop_
_entity_poly.entity_id
_entity_poly.type
_entity_poly.pdbx_seq_one_letter_code
_entity_poly.pdbx_strand_id
1 'polypeptide(L)'
;MVKKGGRAREGNKKPDDDDLVNTIFSWTLEDVMNQNLFADKVPSISFVFSIRLVNAIPDRFSGLKSYLDSFRAPLLEEIREEMSSNLETLPNNSSSTKHIQSLVRIPTGLRQCPLYRVTISDQRGACAPCIGDIVVLTDTVPRRPSDLASNGRSCCLAHVKDVVNRRTFLIRAAKKIGDADSYAFAASLLAFIPYARIW
;
A
#
# COMPACT_ATOMS: atom_id res chain seq x y z
N MET A 1 40.64 32.05 -13.09
CA MET A 1 39.39 32.05 -13.91
C MET A 1 39.57 30.98 -14.97
N VAL A 2 38.79 29.90 -15.15
CA VAL A 2 37.47 29.46 -14.69
C VAL A 2 37.55 27.92 -14.57
N LYS A 3 37.13 27.35 -13.43
CA LYS A 3 37.04 25.90 -13.23
C LYS A 3 35.67 25.46 -13.73
N LYS A 4 35.63 24.73 -14.85
CA LYS A 4 34.41 24.26 -15.52
C LYS A 4 33.76 23.18 -14.64
N GLY A 5 32.58 23.50 -14.10
CA GLY A 5 31.82 22.61 -13.22
C GLY A 5 31.38 21.34 -13.95
N GLY A 6 31.75 20.19 -13.37
CA GLY A 6 31.17 18.90 -13.73
C GLY A 6 29.72 18.86 -13.28
N ARG A 7 28.82 18.75 -14.26
CA ARG A 7 27.38 18.52 -14.03
C ARG A 7 27.23 17.09 -13.53
N ALA A 8 26.97 16.91 -12.24
CA ALA A 8 26.57 15.62 -11.69
C ALA A 8 25.25 15.20 -12.36
N ARG A 9 25.26 14.03 -13.00
CA ARG A 9 24.07 13.43 -13.59
C ARG A 9 23.11 13.07 -12.45
N GLU A 10 22.00 13.78 -12.40
CA GLU A 10 20.89 13.48 -11.51
C GLU A 10 20.33 12.11 -11.92
N GLY A 11 20.44 11.13 -11.03
CA GLY A 11 19.97 9.77 -11.25
C GLY A 11 18.48 9.79 -11.51
N ASN A 12 18.08 9.14 -12.60
CA ASN A 12 16.70 8.94 -13.02
C ASN A 12 15.92 8.22 -11.90
N LYS A 13 15.18 8.97 -11.08
CA LYS A 13 14.22 8.38 -10.14
C LYS A 13 13.06 7.87 -10.98
N LYS A 14 12.78 6.57 -10.96
CA LYS A 14 11.54 6.02 -11.52
C LYS A 14 10.36 6.74 -10.85
N PRO A 15 9.61 7.58 -11.58
CA PRO A 15 8.57 8.40 -10.98
C PRO A 15 7.25 7.64 -10.75
N ASP A 16 7.02 6.54 -11.47
CA ASP A 16 5.70 5.90 -11.55
C ASP A 16 5.38 5.00 -10.35
N ASP A 17 6.35 4.25 -9.80
CA ASP A 17 6.14 3.40 -8.61
C ASP A 17 5.71 4.23 -7.38
N ASP A 18 6.27 5.44 -7.23
CA ASP A 18 5.90 6.32 -6.13
C ASP A 18 4.51 6.93 -6.35
N ASP A 19 4.03 7.12 -7.59
CA ASP A 19 2.66 7.57 -7.89
C ASP A 19 1.61 6.53 -7.48
N LEU A 20 1.83 5.25 -7.82
CA LEU A 20 0.93 4.18 -7.42
C LEU A 20 0.91 4.01 -5.89
N VAL A 21 2.08 4.03 -5.24
CA VAL A 21 2.17 3.97 -3.77
C VAL A 21 1.48 5.16 -3.13
N ASN A 22 1.62 6.37 -3.68
CA ASN A 22 0.93 7.56 -3.19
C ASN A 22 -0.59 7.43 -3.34
N THR A 23 -1.05 6.83 -4.45
CA THR A 23 -2.47 6.54 -4.69
C THR A 23 -2.99 5.56 -3.63
N ILE A 24 -2.30 4.44 -3.40
CA ILE A 24 -2.65 3.46 -2.35
C ILE A 24 -2.65 4.12 -0.96
N PHE A 25 -1.66 4.97 -0.68
CA PHE A 25 -1.57 5.68 0.61
C PHE A 25 -2.63 6.75 0.82
N SER A 26 -3.31 7.20 -0.26
CA SER A 26 -4.43 8.12 -0.16
C SER A 26 -5.71 7.43 0.30
N TRP A 27 -5.79 6.10 0.18
CA TRP A 27 -6.96 5.33 0.59
C TRP A 27 -7.03 5.18 2.10
N THR A 28 -8.23 5.35 2.64
CA THR A 28 -8.56 4.85 3.96
C THR A 28 -8.80 3.35 3.90
N LEU A 29 -8.83 2.69 5.05
CA LEU A 29 -9.18 1.29 5.09
C LEU A 29 -10.66 1.04 4.76
N GLU A 30 -11.51 2.04 5.02
CA GLU A 30 -12.90 2.04 4.55
C GLU A 30 -12.97 2.04 3.03
N ASP A 31 -12.12 2.84 2.36
CA ASP A 31 -11.99 2.83 0.90
C ASP A 31 -11.52 1.47 0.39
N VAL A 32 -10.53 0.84 1.04
CA VAL A 32 -10.07 -0.52 0.70
C VAL A 32 -11.22 -1.52 0.78
N MET A 33 -12.07 -1.45 1.81
CA MET A 33 -13.23 -2.33 1.97
C MET A 33 -14.43 -1.94 1.09
N ASN A 34 -14.40 -0.76 0.46
CA ASN A 34 -15.48 -0.27 -0.37
C ASN A 34 -15.41 -0.90 -1.77
N GLN A 35 -16.25 -1.91 -2.01
CA GLN A 35 -16.39 -2.58 -3.31
C GLN A 35 -16.85 -1.64 -4.44
N ASN A 36 -17.37 -0.45 -4.10
CA ASN A 36 -17.82 0.54 -5.05
C ASN A 36 -16.84 1.73 -5.17
N LEU A 37 -15.60 1.63 -4.67
CA LEU A 37 -14.63 2.73 -4.69
C LEU A 37 -14.34 3.22 -6.11
N PHE A 38 -14.23 2.29 -7.07
CA PHE A 38 -13.98 2.58 -8.50
C PHE A 38 -15.21 2.33 -9.38
N ALA A 39 -16.37 2.07 -8.78
CA ALA A 39 -17.62 2.01 -9.51
C ALA A 39 -18.03 3.45 -9.87
N ASP A 40 -17.81 3.85 -11.11
CA ASP A 40 -18.17 5.19 -11.56
C ASP A 40 -19.68 5.46 -11.40
N LYS A 41 -20.02 6.71 -11.08
CA LYS A 41 -21.37 7.27 -11.05
C LYS A 41 -21.99 7.27 -12.45
N VAL A 42 -22.41 6.12 -12.96
CA VAL A 42 -23.26 6.07 -14.16
C VAL A 42 -24.67 6.51 -13.74
N PRO A 43 -25.26 7.56 -14.36
CA PRO A 43 -26.66 7.90 -14.14
C PRO A 43 -27.51 6.75 -14.66
N SER A 44 -28.22 6.07 -13.76
CA SER A 44 -29.42 5.28 -14.00
C SER A 44 -29.50 4.57 -15.37
N ILE A 45 -28.70 3.53 -15.59
CA ILE A 45 -29.04 2.53 -16.61
C ILE A 45 -28.94 1.12 -16.00
N SER A 46 -30.12 0.61 -15.68
CA SER A 46 -30.55 -0.78 -15.49
C SER A 46 -29.75 -1.70 -14.56
N PHE A 47 -30.50 -2.17 -13.56
CA PHE A 47 -30.15 -2.90 -12.34
C PHE A 47 -29.65 -4.36 -12.54
N VAL A 48 -29.09 -4.71 -13.70
CA VAL A 48 -28.59 -6.08 -13.98
C VAL A 48 -27.09 -6.10 -14.28
N PHE A 49 -26.44 -4.93 -14.37
CA PHE A 49 -25.04 -4.77 -14.78
C PHE A 49 -24.11 -4.32 -13.64
N SER A 50 -24.55 -4.39 -12.39
CA SER A 50 -23.82 -3.90 -11.20
C SER A 50 -22.70 -4.81 -10.68
N ILE A 51 -22.31 -5.87 -11.38
CA ILE A 51 -21.23 -6.77 -10.95
C ILE A 51 -19.90 -6.53 -11.70
N ARG A 52 -19.83 -5.68 -12.74
CA ARG A 52 -18.64 -5.67 -13.62
C ARG A 52 -18.29 -4.36 -14.33
N LEU A 53 -18.52 -3.21 -13.70
CA LEU A 53 -18.18 -1.90 -14.27
C LEU A 53 -17.20 -1.12 -13.39
N VAL A 54 -16.00 -1.66 -13.24
CA VAL A 54 -14.83 -0.79 -13.31
C VAL A 54 -14.56 -0.65 -14.81
N ASN A 55 -15.08 0.43 -15.41
CA ASN A 55 -14.90 0.81 -16.82
C ASN A 55 -14.73 -0.36 -17.80
N ALA A 56 -15.83 -0.84 -18.40
CA ALA A 56 -15.77 -1.86 -19.44
C ALA A 56 -14.65 -1.54 -20.44
N ILE A 57 -13.66 -2.42 -20.53
CA ILE A 57 -12.52 -2.22 -21.41
C ILE A 57 -13.05 -2.15 -22.84
N PRO A 58 -12.79 -1.05 -23.57
CA PRO A 58 -13.36 -0.90 -24.89
C PRO A 58 -12.71 -1.89 -25.88
N ASP A 59 -13.48 -2.38 -26.84
CA ASP A 59 -12.99 -3.30 -27.88
C ASP A 59 -11.92 -2.67 -28.78
N ARG A 60 -11.89 -1.33 -28.84
CA ARG A 60 -10.95 -0.55 -29.64
C ARG A 60 -10.50 0.69 -28.88
N PHE A 61 -9.26 1.07 -29.10
CA PHE A 61 -8.64 2.24 -28.47
C PHE A 61 -8.28 3.28 -29.52
N SER A 62 -8.53 4.54 -29.23
CA SER A 62 -8.20 5.66 -30.14
C SER A 62 -6.70 5.99 -30.15
N GLY A 63 -5.94 5.51 -29.17
CA GLY A 63 -4.49 5.58 -29.13
C GLY A 63 -3.88 4.92 -27.89
N LEU A 64 -2.56 4.99 -27.77
CA LEU A 64 -1.82 4.39 -26.64
C LEU A 64 -2.27 4.97 -25.29
N LYS A 65 -2.49 6.29 -25.22
CA LYS A 65 -2.96 6.94 -23.99
C LYS A 65 -4.34 6.43 -23.56
N SER A 66 -5.30 6.35 -24.49
CA SER A 66 -6.63 5.82 -24.19
C SER A 66 -6.58 4.34 -23.78
N TYR A 67 -5.65 3.58 -24.37
CA TYR A 67 -5.40 2.21 -23.96
C TYR A 67 -4.93 2.14 -22.52
N LEU A 68 -3.82 2.79 -22.18
CA LEU A 68 -3.25 2.77 -20.83
C LEU A 68 -4.24 3.30 -19.77
N ASP A 69 -4.94 4.40 -20.07
CA ASP A 69 -5.92 4.99 -19.17
C ASP A 69 -7.10 4.04 -18.88
N SER A 70 -7.50 3.21 -19.85
CA SER A 70 -8.60 2.25 -19.69
C SER A 70 -8.29 1.13 -18.69
N PHE A 71 -7.01 0.80 -18.48
CA PHE A 71 -6.59 -0.22 -17.52
C PHE A 71 -6.25 0.35 -16.14
N ARG A 72 -6.15 1.68 -15.99
CA ARG A 72 -5.78 2.31 -14.71
C ARG A 72 -6.78 1.99 -13.61
N ALA A 73 -8.08 2.17 -13.86
CA ALA A 73 -9.11 1.88 -12.86
C ALA A 73 -9.26 0.38 -12.56
N PRO A 74 -9.33 -0.54 -13.56
CA PRO A 74 -9.33 -1.97 -13.31
C PRO A 74 -8.16 -2.47 -12.46
N LEU A 75 -6.96 -1.94 -12.71
CA LEU A 75 -5.77 -2.30 -11.94
C LEU A 75 -5.84 -1.82 -10.49
N LEU A 76 -6.34 -0.60 -10.25
CA LEU A 76 -6.55 -0.09 -8.89
C LEU A 76 -7.62 -0.90 -8.14
N GLU A 77 -8.67 -1.35 -8.84
CA GLU A 77 -9.68 -2.24 -8.26
C GLU A 77 -9.10 -3.61 -7.88
N GLU A 78 -8.25 -4.20 -8.73
CA GLU A 78 -7.59 -5.47 -8.41
C GLU A 78 -6.70 -5.35 -7.17
N ILE A 79 -5.93 -4.25 -7.06
CA ILE A 79 -5.14 -3.93 -5.87
C ILE A 79 -6.04 -3.79 -4.63
N ARG A 80 -7.14 -3.05 -4.76
CA ARG A 80 -8.10 -2.84 -3.67
C ARG A 80 -8.72 -4.17 -3.22
N GLU A 81 -9.11 -5.03 -4.17
CA GLU A 81 -9.70 -6.34 -3.90
C GLU A 81 -8.71 -7.28 -3.20
N GLU A 82 -7.45 -7.35 -3.64
CA GLU A 82 -6.42 -8.15 -2.96
C GLU A 82 -6.19 -7.66 -1.53
N MET A 83 -6.07 -6.34 -1.33
CA MET A 83 -5.92 -5.76 0.00
C MET A 83 -7.14 -6.04 0.89
N SER A 84 -8.36 -5.93 0.35
CA SER A 84 -9.61 -6.23 1.06
C SER A 84 -9.67 -7.69 1.48
N SER A 85 -9.33 -8.62 0.58
CA SER A 85 -9.32 -10.06 0.85
C SER A 85 -8.29 -10.44 1.93
N ASN A 86 -7.08 -9.87 1.84
CA ASN A 86 -6.04 -10.07 2.86
C ASN A 86 -6.43 -9.49 4.22
N LEU A 87 -7.17 -8.37 4.24
CA LEU A 87 -7.68 -7.78 5.47
C LEU A 87 -8.79 -8.63 6.11
N GLU A 88 -9.68 -9.21 5.30
CA GLU A 88 -10.75 -10.13 5.74
C GLU A 88 -10.21 -11.41 6.37
N THR A 89 -9.11 -11.94 5.82
CA THR A 89 -8.48 -13.16 6.32
C THR A 89 -7.52 -12.92 7.49
N LEU A 90 -7.11 -11.67 7.72
CA LEU A 90 -6.15 -11.27 8.76
C LEU A 90 -6.47 -11.79 10.18
N PRO A 91 -7.73 -11.73 10.68
CA PRO A 91 -8.06 -12.23 12.02
C PRO A 91 -7.81 -13.74 12.19
N ASN A 92 -8.00 -14.49 11.11
CA ASN A 92 -7.88 -15.96 11.10
C ASN A 92 -6.46 -16.40 10.73
N ASN A 93 -5.69 -15.52 10.10
CA ASN A 93 -4.32 -15.77 9.69
C ASN A 93 -3.32 -15.25 10.72
N SER A 94 -3.23 -15.94 11.87
CA SER A 94 -2.25 -15.60 12.91
C SER A 94 -0.80 -15.68 12.42
N SER A 95 -0.55 -16.30 11.26
CA SER A 95 0.78 -16.36 10.64
C SER A 95 1.13 -15.10 9.84
N SER A 96 0.16 -14.30 9.37
CA SER A 96 0.47 -13.06 8.64
C SER A 96 0.72 -11.87 9.58
N THR A 97 0.19 -11.93 10.81
CA THR A 97 0.31 -10.87 11.80
C THR A 97 1.56 -11.03 12.66
N LYS A 98 2.40 -9.99 12.71
CA LYS A 98 3.66 -9.97 13.43
C LYS A 98 3.64 -8.93 14.53
N HIS A 99 4.10 -9.28 15.73
CA HIS A 99 4.24 -8.33 16.81
C HIS A 99 5.46 -7.43 16.55
N ILE A 100 5.26 -6.12 16.60
CA ILE A 100 6.31 -5.12 16.47
C ILE A 100 7.04 -5.05 17.82
N GLN A 101 8.34 -5.32 17.82
CA GLN A 101 9.19 -5.14 19.00
C GLN A 101 9.78 -3.74 19.08
N SER A 102 10.00 -3.12 17.92
CA SER A 102 10.60 -1.79 17.86
C SER A 102 10.20 -1.10 16.56
N LEU A 103 9.82 0.17 16.68
CA LEU A 103 9.49 1.05 15.57
C LEU A 103 10.26 2.37 15.72
N VAL A 104 11.34 2.51 14.96
CA VAL A 104 12.25 3.65 15.11
C VAL A 104 12.20 4.51 13.87
N ARG A 105 11.89 5.81 14.03
CA ARG A 105 11.94 6.76 12.93
C ARG A 105 13.38 6.97 12.49
N ILE A 106 13.63 6.82 11.20
CA ILE A 106 14.93 7.16 10.62
C ILE A 106 14.90 8.65 10.27
N PRO A 107 15.87 9.45 10.77
CA PRO A 107 16.00 10.84 10.37
C PRO A 107 16.26 10.91 8.87
N THR A 108 15.23 11.25 8.13
CA THR A 108 15.31 11.63 6.73
C THR A 108 15.26 13.16 6.67
N GLY A 109 16.03 13.78 5.77
CA GLY A 109 16.13 15.24 5.68
C GLY A 109 14.77 15.94 5.54
N LEU A 110 14.75 17.28 5.69
CA LEU A 110 13.56 18.15 5.81
C LEU A 110 12.38 17.94 4.83
N ARG A 111 12.53 17.19 3.74
CA ARG A 111 11.50 16.97 2.70
C ARG A 111 11.23 15.51 2.33
N GLN A 112 11.69 14.55 3.13
CA GLN A 112 11.55 13.14 2.79
C GLN A 112 10.37 12.48 3.51
N CYS A 113 9.78 11.51 2.81
CA CYS A 113 8.70 10.68 3.33
C CYS A 113 9.09 10.02 4.66
N PRO A 114 8.12 9.74 5.56
CA PRO A 114 8.44 9.29 6.90
C PRO A 114 8.91 7.82 6.83
N LEU A 115 10.22 7.64 7.01
CA LEU A 115 10.90 6.34 6.97
C LEU A 115 11.08 5.79 8.38
N TYR A 116 10.80 4.51 8.55
CA TYR A 116 10.91 3.83 9.83
C TYR A 116 11.65 2.51 9.68
N ARG A 117 12.40 2.15 10.70
CA ARG A 117 12.93 0.80 10.90
C ARG A 117 11.96 0.05 11.80
N VAL A 118 11.45 -1.06 11.31
CA VAL A 118 10.56 -1.95 12.06
C VAL A 118 11.33 -3.21 12.40
N THR A 119 11.28 -3.64 13.66
CA THR A 119 11.76 -4.94 14.09
C THR A 119 10.58 -5.74 14.63
N ILE A 120 10.36 -6.94 14.10
CA ILE A 120 9.27 -7.84 14.52
C ILE A 120 9.80 -8.98 15.40
N SER A 121 8.92 -9.54 16.23
CA SER A 121 9.24 -10.69 17.08
C SER A 121 9.44 -11.97 16.28
N ASP A 122 10.21 -12.89 16.85
CA ASP A 122 10.43 -14.22 16.27
C ASP A 122 9.21 -15.10 16.46
N GLN A 123 8.28 -15.05 15.52
CA GLN A 123 7.20 -16.02 15.45
C GLN A 123 7.57 -17.10 14.44
N ARG A 124 7.88 -18.29 14.97
CA ARG A 124 8.27 -19.48 14.21
C ARG A 124 7.17 -19.82 13.19
N GLY A 125 7.55 -19.93 11.91
CA GLY A 125 6.68 -20.42 10.83
C GLY A 125 6.01 -19.36 9.95
N ALA A 126 6.15 -18.08 10.25
CA ALA A 126 5.45 -17.02 9.54
C ALA A 126 6.41 -16.18 8.68
N CYS A 127 6.09 -15.99 7.38
CA CYS A 127 6.95 -15.28 6.43
C CYS A 127 7.13 -13.80 6.83
N ALA A 128 8.34 -13.28 6.72
CA ALA A 128 8.59 -11.85 6.87
C ALA A 128 8.05 -11.11 5.63
N PRO A 129 7.63 -9.84 5.76
CA PRO A 129 7.31 -9.01 4.60
C PRO A 129 8.50 -8.95 3.63
N CYS A 130 8.20 -9.04 2.34
CA CYS A 130 9.19 -8.92 1.28
C CYS A 130 9.42 -7.46 0.91
N ILE A 131 10.56 -7.18 0.27
CA ILE A 131 10.81 -5.86 -0.34
C ILE A 131 9.70 -5.59 -1.34
N GLY A 132 9.12 -4.38 -1.28
CA GLY A 132 8.00 -3.97 -2.12
C GLY A 132 6.65 -4.10 -1.43
N ASP A 133 6.47 -5.03 -0.49
CA ASP A 133 5.15 -5.30 0.09
C ASP A 133 4.50 -4.05 0.71
N ILE A 134 3.17 -3.93 0.55
CA ILE A 134 2.38 -2.98 1.34
C ILE A 134 1.92 -3.71 2.60
N VAL A 135 2.28 -3.16 3.74
CA VAL A 135 1.94 -3.66 5.07
C VAL A 135 1.00 -2.69 5.77
N VAL A 136 0.16 -3.22 6.64
CA VAL A 136 -0.61 -2.42 7.60
C VAL A 136 0.00 -2.54 8.99
N LEU A 137 0.18 -1.41 9.64
CA LEU A 137 0.54 -1.30 11.05
C LEU A 137 -0.72 -1.05 11.86
N THR A 138 -0.93 -1.79 12.95
CA THR A 138 -2.11 -1.68 13.80
C THR A 138 -1.75 -1.74 15.29
N ASP A 139 -2.53 -1.08 16.13
CA ASP A 139 -2.41 -1.15 17.60
C ASP A 139 -2.81 -2.51 18.17
N THR A 140 -3.73 -3.19 17.52
CA THR A 140 -4.36 -4.44 17.95
C THR A 140 -4.53 -5.37 16.77
N VAL A 141 -4.54 -6.69 17.03
CA VAL A 141 -4.91 -7.66 16.00
C VAL A 141 -6.40 -7.45 15.70
N PRO A 142 -6.76 -7.10 14.47
CA PRO A 142 -8.16 -6.90 14.13
C PRO A 142 -8.90 -8.23 14.20
N ARG A 143 -10.09 -8.24 14.82
CA ARG A 143 -10.97 -9.42 14.82
C ARG A 143 -11.89 -9.42 13.62
N ARG A 144 -12.21 -8.23 13.12
CA ARG A 144 -12.93 -8.00 11.87
C ARG A 144 -12.27 -6.84 11.11
N PRO A 145 -12.35 -6.81 9.78
CA PRO A 145 -11.97 -5.65 8.97
C PRO A 145 -12.63 -4.36 9.44
N SER A 146 -13.91 -4.44 9.82
CA SER A 146 -14.69 -3.33 10.38
C SER A 146 -14.10 -2.75 11.66
N ASP A 147 -13.36 -3.56 12.44
CA ASP A 147 -12.75 -3.09 13.69
C ASP A 147 -11.58 -2.14 13.44
N LEU A 148 -10.99 -2.17 12.24
CA LEU A 148 -9.93 -1.26 11.84
C LEU A 148 -10.47 0.04 11.24
N ALA A 149 -11.69 -0.01 10.69
CA ALA A 149 -12.40 1.14 10.17
C ALA A 149 -13.10 1.94 11.29
N SER A 150 -13.64 1.25 12.32
CA SER A 150 -14.46 1.90 13.34
C SER A 150 -13.64 2.56 14.46
N ASN A 151 -13.77 3.89 14.54
CA ASN A 151 -13.67 4.75 15.74
C ASN A 151 -12.52 4.50 16.73
N GLY A 152 -11.32 4.94 16.35
CA GLY A 152 -10.27 5.31 17.31
C GLY A 152 -9.05 4.42 17.37
N ARG A 153 -9.01 3.33 16.59
CA ARG A 153 -7.81 2.50 16.45
C ARG A 153 -6.86 3.10 15.44
N SER A 154 -5.58 3.16 15.81
CA SER A 154 -4.58 3.71 14.92
C SER A 154 -4.13 2.62 13.96
N CYS A 155 -4.52 2.74 12.69
CA CYS A 155 -3.96 1.97 11.59
C CYS A 155 -3.12 2.87 10.68
N CYS A 156 -2.10 2.29 10.02
CA CYS A 156 -1.27 2.99 9.05
C CYS A 156 -0.79 2.03 7.97
N LEU A 157 -1.02 2.38 6.71
CA LEU A 157 -0.38 1.70 5.58
C LEU A 157 1.10 2.09 5.50
N ALA A 158 1.93 1.16 5.08
CA ALA A 158 3.34 1.40 4.85
C ALA A 158 3.87 0.50 3.73
N HIS A 159 4.89 0.98 3.03
CA HIS A 159 5.54 0.28 1.92
C HIS A 159 6.94 -0.15 2.36
N VAL A 160 7.22 -1.44 2.29
CA VAL A 160 8.54 -2.01 2.60
C VAL A 160 9.54 -1.62 1.52
N LYS A 161 10.49 -0.75 1.89
CA LYS A 161 11.53 -0.25 0.98
C LYS A 161 12.78 -1.13 0.98
N ASP A 162 13.08 -1.77 2.10
CA ASP A 162 14.27 -2.61 2.22
C ASP A 162 14.10 -3.65 3.34
N VAL A 163 14.82 -4.76 3.25
CA VAL A 163 14.84 -5.83 4.26
C VAL A 163 16.28 -5.99 4.75
N VAL A 164 16.52 -5.57 5.99
CA VAL A 164 17.86 -5.61 6.61
C VAL A 164 18.22 -7.05 6.99
N ASN A 165 17.26 -7.76 7.57
CA ASN A 165 17.37 -9.17 7.93
C ASN A 165 15.96 -9.77 8.05
N ARG A 166 15.85 -11.05 8.45
CA ARG A 166 14.57 -11.76 8.57
C ARG A 166 13.53 -11.12 9.50
N ARG A 167 13.95 -10.23 10.41
CA ARG A 167 13.07 -9.60 11.42
C ARG A 167 13.05 -8.08 11.34
N THR A 168 13.98 -7.48 10.61
CA THR A 168 14.13 -6.03 10.54
C THR A 168 14.01 -5.56 9.10
N PHE A 169 13.10 -4.63 8.87
CA PHE A 169 12.84 -4.05 7.56
C PHE A 169 12.64 -2.54 7.66
N LEU A 170 12.84 -1.86 6.54
CA LEU A 170 12.64 -0.42 6.40
C LEU A 170 11.33 -0.18 5.68
N ILE A 171 10.50 0.69 6.25
CA ILE A 171 9.22 1.06 5.67
C ILE A 171 9.14 2.56 5.43
N ARG A 172 8.44 2.93 4.37
CA ARG A 172 7.88 4.27 4.16
C ARG A 172 6.43 4.23 4.64
N ALA A 173 6.09 4.95 5.70
CA ALA A 173 4.71 5.02 6.18
C ALA A 173 3.89 6.05 5.36
N ALA A 174 2.57 5.81 5.25
CA ALA A 174 1.65 6.74 4.60
C ALA A 174 1.55 8.08 5.35
N LYS A 175 1.60 8.03 6.68
CA LYS A 175 1.55 9.21 7.56
C LYS A 175 2.68 9.17 8.59
N LYS A 176 2.99 10.34 9.17
CA LYS A 176 3.94 10.43 10.28
C LYS A 176 3.34 9.74 11.51
N ILE A 177 4.04 8.74 12.01
CA ILE A 177 3.74 8.05 13.26
C ILE A 177 4.21 8.94 14.40
N GLY A 178 3.27 9.29 15.28
CA GLY A 178 3.49 10.23 16.39
C GLY A 178 4.26 9.59 17.55
N ASP A 179 3.77 8.44 18.03
CA ASP A 179 4.37 7.71 19.15
C ASP A 179 4.85 6.33 18.68
N ALA A 180 6.04 5.91 19.11
CA ALA A 180 6.63 4.63 18.70
C ALA A 180 5.82 3.43 19.21
N ASP A 181 5.12 3.60 20.33
CA ASP A 181 4.29 2.57 20.97
C ASP A 181 2.85 2.54 20.44
N SER A 182 2.54 3.35 19.42
CA SER A 182 1.18 3.40 18.85
C SER A 182 0.80 2.17 18.03
N TYR A 183 1.76 1.35 17.62
CA TYR A 183 1.54 0.16 16.78
C TYR A 183 2.19 -1.07 17.40
N ALA A 184 1.38 -2.09 17.66
CA ALA A 184 1.84 -3.36 18.24
C ALA A 184 1.97 -4.47 17.18
N PHE A 185 1.32 -4.33 16.02
CA PHE A 185 1.27 -5.37 15.00
C PHE A 185 1.54 -4.84 13.60
N ALA A 186 2.15 -5.68 12.76
CA ALA A 186 2.34 -5.47 11.34
C ALA A 186 1.85 -6.70 10.56
N ALA A 187 1.15 -6.48 9.44
CA ALA A 187 0.71 -7.55 8.55
C ALA A 187 0.85 -7.15 7.09
N SER A 188 1.20 -8.10 6.22
CA SER A 188 1.26 -7.86 4.77
C SER A 188 -0.15 -7.90 4.18
N LEU A 189 -0.47 -6.90 3.35
CA LEU A 189 -1.75 -6.77 2.66
C LEU A 189 -1.63 -6.90 1.13
N LEU A 190 -0.45 -6.67 0.56
CA LEU A 190 -0.26 -6.66 -0.88
C LEU A 190 1.17 -7.01 -1.24
N ALA A 191 1.35 -7.99 -2.13
CA ALA A 191 2.61 -8.14 -2.85
C ALA A 191 2.66 -7.09 -3.97
N PHE A 192 3.35 -5.98 -3.76
CA PHE A 192 3.28 -4.80 -4.66
C PHE A 192 4.01 -4.97 -5.99
N ILE A 193 5.06 -5.80 -6.03
CA ILE A 193 5.97 -5.88 -7.19
C ILE A 193 5.25 -6.18 -8.52
N PRO A 194 4.28 -7.11 -8.60
CA PRO A 194 3.52 -7.33 -9.84
C PRO A 194 2.82 -6.06 -10.31
N TYR A 195 2.13 -5.35 -9.42
CA TYR A 195 1.41 -4.13 -9.75
C TYR A 195 2.34 -3.01 -10.20
N ALA A 196 3.49 -2.84 -9.55
CA ALA A 196 4.51 -1.87 -9.96
C ALA A 196 5.11 -2.17 -11.35
N ARG A 197 5.04 -3.41 -11.85
CA ARG A 197 5.50 -3.77 -13.19
C ARG A 197 4.45 -3.54 -14.27
N ILE A 198 3.17 -3.55 -13.89
CA ILE A 198 2.03 -3.35 -14.79
C ILE A 198 1.70 -1.86 -14.91
N TRP A 199 1.86 -1.11 -13.82
CA TRP A 199 1.68 0.34 -13.74
C TRP A 199 2.68 1.12 -14.59
#